data_AF-A0A1J6K2V6-F1
#
_entry.id   AF-A0A1J6K2V6-F1
#
_cell.length_a   1.000
_cell.length_b   1.000
_cell.length_c   1.000
_cell.angle_alpha   90.00
_cell.angle_beta   90.00
_cell.angle_gamma   90.00
#
_symmetry.space_group_name_H-M   'P 1'
#
loop_
_entity.id
_entity.type
_entity.pdbx_description
1 polymer ?
#
loop_
_entity_poly.entity_id
_entity_poly.type
_entity_poly.pdbx_seq_one_letter_code
_entity_poly.pdbx_strand_id
1 'polypeptide(L)'
;EMGMYLGLPAIVGRSKKMMLEFIKDKVKTKIKGWKGKFLSTEGKEVMLKSVLAAIPTYALSCFQLPDGPCKEITSLFSSFWWGQTEDKRKMHIEKWDRLCDSKSRGGLGYRDLKAFNMALLAKQAWRILSYPDSLLTRVLISKYFPHSTFLDAFTSSTGSWIWRSILWGRDLLLTGLKWRISDGKIINVWTDPWIPRNNGFTPKSIQMQNNLDLKVADLIDEETHT
;
A
#
# COMPACT_ATOMS: atom_id res chain seq x y z
N GLU A 1 29.61 3.01 -11.75
CA GLU A 1 28.69 3.18 -10.61
C GLU A 1 27.29 2.74 -11.03
N MET A 2 26.52 2.08 -10.16
CA MET A 2 25.09 1.84 -10.44
C MET A 2 24.39 3.20 -10.45
N GLY A 3 23.93 3.65 -11.61
CA GLY A 3 23.23 4.93 -11.74
C GLY A 3 22.01 5.00 -10.81
N MET A 4 21.69 6.20 -10.33
CA MET A 4 20.50 6.45 -9.52
C MET A 4 19.41 7.04 -10.40
N TYR A 5 18.21 6.48 -10.33
CA TYR A 5 17.03 7.01 -11.01
C TYR A 5 15.95 7.34 -9.99
N LEU A 6 15.51 8.60 -9.96
CA LEU A 6 14.51 9.11 -9.01
C LEU A 6 14.84 8.76 -7.54
N GLY A 7 16.13 8.76 -7.21
CA GLY A 7 16.60 8.47 -5.86
C GLY A 7 16.57 6.99 -5.48
N LEU A 8 16.42 6.07 -6.44
CA LEU A 8 16.58 4.62 -6.27
C LEU A 8 17.70 4.08 -7.16
N PRO A 9 18.35 2.97 -6.79
CA PRO A 9 19.30 2.29 -7.67
C PRO A 9 18.61 1.86 -8.99
N ALA A 10 19.17 2.26 -10.13
CA ALA A 10 18.60 1.94 -11.45
C ALA A 10 18.60 0.43 -11.74
N ILE A 11 19.55 -0.31 -11.15
CA ILE A 11 19.63 -1.76 -11.24
C ILE A 11 19.34 -2.33 -9.87
N VAL A 12 18.19 -2.98 -9.75
CA VAL A 12 17.82 -3.73 -8.55
C VAL A 12 18.31 -5.15 -8.73
N GLY A 13 19.44 -5.49 -8.10
CA GLY A 13 19.98 -6.85 -8.08
C GLY A 13 19.10 -7.83 -7.28
N ARG A 14 19.58 -9.07 -7.12
CA ARG A 14 18.85 -10.11 -6.35
C ARG A 14 18.63 -9.75 -4.88
N SER A 15 19.50 -8.91 -4.30
CA SER A 15 19.39 -8.49 -2.90
C SER A 15 18.45 -7.30 -2.73
N LYS A 16 17.18 -7.60 -2.39
CA LYS A 16 16.19 -6.60 -1.97
C LYS A 16 16.66 -5.78 -0.77
N LYS A 17 17.47 -6.38 0.11
CA LYS A 17 18.00 -5.74 1.33
C LYS A 17 18.93 -4.58 1.00
N MET A 18 19.78 -4.72 -0.01
CA MET A 18 20.75 -3.69 -0.40
C MET A 18 20.08 -2.39 -0.89
N MET A 19 18.97 -2.52 -1.64
CA MET A 19 18.20 -1.34 -2.06
C MET A 19 17.63 -0.57 -0.86
N LEU A 20 17.26 -1.29 0.20
CA LEU A 20 16.61 -0.72 1.38
C LEU A 20 17.60 -0.18 2.40
N GLU A 21 18.83 -0.69 2.41
CA GLU A 21 19.96 -0.15 3.17
C GLU A 21 20.19 1.34 2.83
N PHE A 22 20.13 1.69 1.54
CA PHE A 22 20.28 3.05 1.08
C PHE A 22 19.22 4.02 1.64
N ILE A 23 17.96 3.58 1.73
CA ILE A 23 16.87 4.39 2.31
C ILE A 23 17.12 4.62 3.80
N LYS A 24 17.49 3.56 4.50
CA LYS A 24 17.86 3.61 5.92
C LYS A 24 19.04 4.57 6.15
N ASP A 25 20.06 4.55 5.30
CA ASP A 25 21.21 5.44 5.42
C ASP A 25 20.83 6.90 5.16
N LYS A 26 19.96 7.18 4.18
CA LYS A 26 19.38 8.52 3.99
C LYS A 26 18.65 9.01 5.23
N VAL A 27 17.83 8.15 5.86
CA VAL A 27 17.12 8.47 7.11
C VAL A 27 18.11 8.74 8.23
N LYS A 28 19.14 7.90 8.41
CA LYS A 28 20.19 8.10 9.43
C LYS A 28 20.94 9.40 9.24
N THR A 29 21.36 9.71 8.02
CA THR A 29 22.09 10.95 7.69
C THR A 29 21.22 12.17 7.95
N LYS A 30 19.94 12.13 7.59
CA LYS A 30 18.99 13.19 7.94
C LYS A 30 18.75 13.29 9.44
N ILE A 31 18.71 12.20 10.20
CA ILE A 31 18.61 12.29 11.67
C ILE A 31 19.89 12.92 12.26
N LYS A 32 21.07 12.46 11.86
CA LYS A 32 22.37 12.95 12.35
C LYS A 32 22.54 14.45 12.11
N GLY A 33 22.23 14.93 10.90
CA GLY A 33 22.36 16.35 10.57
C GLY A 33 21.48 17.30 11.39
N TRP A 34 20.49 16.77 12.11
CA TRP A 34 19.56 17.56 12.93
C TRP A 34 19.67 17.27 14.42
N LYS A 35 20.35 16.19 14.82
CA LYS A 35 20.63 15.91 16.24
C LYS A 35 21.41 17.04 16.92
N GLY A 36 22.25 17.77 16.19
CA GLY A 36 22.98 18.93 16.71
C GLY A 36 22.16 20.22 16.83
N LYS A 37 20.88 20.21 16.46
CA LYS A 37 19.97 21.36 16.59
C LYS A 37 19.00 21.06 17.73
N PHE A 38 18.92 21.94 18.74
CA PHE A 38 17.98 21.82 19.85
C PHE A 38 16.53 21.96 19.36
N LEU A 39 15.95 20.86 18.88
CA LEU A 39 14.55 20.84 18.42
C LEU A 39 13.62 20.79 19.62
N SER A 40 12.52 21.54 19.58
CA SER A 40 11.40 21.30 20.51
C SER A 40 10.72 19.96 20.19
N THR A 41 9.83 19.50 21.07
CA THR A 41 9.02 18.29 20.84
C THR A 41 8.16 18.43 19.59
N GLU A 42 7.58 19.61 19.38
CA GLU A 42 6.76 19.96 18.21
C GLU A 42 7.62 19.98 16.94
N GLY A 43 8.83 20.55 17.03
CA GLY A 43 9.80 20.55 15.93
C GLY A 43 10.16 19.13 15.48
N LYS A 44 10.31 18.19 16.42
CA LYS A 44 10.51 16.78 16.10
C LYS A 44 9.30 16.16 15.42
N GLU A 45 8.09 16.44 15.88
CA GLU A 45 6.86 15.89 15.29
C GLU A 45 6.78 16.30 13.82
N VAL A 46 6.97 17.59 13.54
CA VAL A 46 6.95 18.15 12.18
C VAL A 46 8.05 17.53 11.32
N MET A 47 9.28 17.44 11.85
CA MET A 47 10.40 16.86 11.12
C MET A 47 10.18 15.37 10.80
N LEU A 48 9.65 14.60 11.75
CA LEU A 48 9.37 13.19 11.56
C LEU A 48 8.32 12.97 10.47
N LYS A 49 7.21 13.71 10.54
CA LYS A 49 6.09 13.58 9.60
C LYS A 49 6.40 14.11 8.20
N SER A 50 7.07 15.26 8.11
CA SER A 50 7.23 15.98 6.85
C SER A 50 8.53 15.64 6.13
N VAL A 51 9.58 15.30 6.88
CA VAL A 51 10.91 15.03 6.31
C VAL A 51 11.21 13.54 6.36
N LEU A 52 11.25 12.94 7.55
CA LEU A 52 11.71 11.55 7.69
C LEU A 52 10.76 10.56 7.03
N ALA A 53 9.45 10.71 7.22
CA ALA A 53 8.45 9.85 6.59
C ALA A 53 8.35 10.06 5.06
N ALA A 54 8.80 11.20 4.53
CA ALA A 54 8.82 11.45 3.09
C ALA A 54 9.95 10.68 2.36
N ILE A 55 11.10 10.49 2.99
CA ILE A 55 12.28 9.82 2.42
C ILE A 55 11.95 8.45 1.80
N PRO A 56 11.28 7.51 2.50
CA PRO A 56 10.97 6.21 1.94
C PRO A 56 9.78 6.22 0.97
N THR A 57 8.97 7.29 0.92
CA THR A 57 7.64 7.30 0.27
C THR A 57 7.68 6.84 -1.18
N TYR A 58 8.68 7.27 -1.96
CA TYR A 58 8.79 6.85 -3.36
C TYR A 58 9.07 5.34 -3.48
N ALA A 59 10.01 4.81 -2.70
CA ALA A 59 10.30 3.37 -2.68
C ALA A 59 9.09 2.53 -2.24
N LEU A 60 8.36 3.00 -1.20
CA LEU A 60 7.13 2.38 -0.73
C LEU A 60 6.02 2.37 -1.79
N SER A 61 6.06 3.29 -2.76
CA SER A 61 5.08 3.33 -3.84
C SER A 61 5.38 2.34 -4.97
N CYS A 62 6.62 1.86 -5.07
CA CYS A 62 7.06 0.96 -6.13
C CYS A 62 7.28 -0.48 -5.66
N PHE A 63 7.66 -0.67 -4.38
CA PHE A 63 8.09 -1.95 -3.85
C PHE A 63 7.40 -2.30 -2.54
N GLN A 64 7.05 -3.56 -2.38
CA GLN A 64 6.70 -4.17 -1.11
C GLN A 64 7.98 -4.37 -0.32
N LEU A 65 8.15 -3.59 0.75
CA LEU A 65 9.30 -3.69 1.62
C LEU A 65 9.17 -4.93 2.53
N PRO A 66 10.23 -5.73 2.69
CA PRO A 66 10.26 -6.78 3.70
C PRO A 66 10.17 -6.18 5.12
N ASP A 67 9.63 -6.98 6.05
CA ASP A 67 9.38 -6.53 7.42
C ASP A 67 10.66 -6.08 8.16
N GLY A 68 11.81 -6.70 7.89
CA GLY A 68 13.08 -6.35 8.53
C GLY A 68 13.48 -4.88 8.31
N PRO A 69 13.72 -4.45 7.06
CA PRO A 69 14.02 -3.05 6.74
C PRO A 69 12.94 -2.06 7.20
N CYS A 70 11.65 -2.42 7.11
CA CYS A 70 10.58 -1.60 7.66
C CYS A 70 10.76 -1.38 9.17
N LYS A 71 10.99 -2.45 9.94
CA LYS A 71 11.24 -2.38 11.39
C LYS A 71 12.50 -1.57 11.72
N GLU A 72 13.55 -1.70 10.93
CA GLU A 72 14.78 -0.91 11.10
C GLU A 72 14.54 0.60 10.92
N ILE A 73 13.81 1.01 9.88
CA ILE A 73 13.47 2.43 9.66
C ILE A 73 12.52 2.94 10.75
N THR A 74 11.50 2.15 11.12
CA THR A 74 10.60 2.47 12.23
C THR A 74 11.37 2.65 13.55
N SER A 75 12.38 1.82 13.81
CA SER A 75 13.26 1.95 14.97
C SER A 75 14.05 3.26 14.95
N LEU A 76 14.52 3.71 13.79
CA LEU A 76 15.16 5.02 13.65
C LEU A 76 14.20 6.18 13.93
N PHE A 77 12.96 6.10 13.45
CA PHE A 77 11.93 7.11 13.74
C PHE A 77 11.62 7.17 15.23
N SER A 78 11.45 6.00 15.86
CA SER A 78 11.20 5.87 17.30
C SER A 78 12.37 6.43 18.12
N SER A 79 13.60 6.08 17.75
CA SER A 79 14.81 6.57 18.42
C SER A 79 14.98 8.09 18.27
N PHE A 80 14.61 8.66 17.11
CA PHE A 80 14.62 10.11 16.90
C PHE A 80 13.56 10.84 17.73
N TRP A 81 12.36 10.27 17.82
CA TRP A 81 11.28 10.82 18.64
C TRP A 81 11.67 10.85 20.12
N TRP A 82 12.09 9.70 20.68
CA TRP A 82 12.39 9.56 22.10
C TRP A 82 13.77 10.11 22.52
N GLY A 83 14.73 10.25 21.58
CA GLY A 83 16.09 10.69 21.86
C GLY A 83 16.34 12.19 21.64
N GLN A 84 17.24 12.80 22.42
CA GLN A 84 17.80 14.15 22.13
C GLN A 84 19.28 14.32 22.47
N THR A 85 19.87 13.50 23.34
CA THR A 85 21.18 13.78 23.93
C THR A 85 22.14 12.62 23.65
N GLU A 86 23.41 12.93 23.42
CA GLU A 86 24.39 12.01 22.81
C GLU A 86 24.67 10.73 23.63
N ASP A 87 24.31 10.66 24.92
CA ASP A 87 24.88 9.62 25.79
C ASP A 87 23.91 8.84 26.69
N LYS A 88 22.58 9.02 26.53
CA LYS A 88 21.60 8.26 27.33
C LYS A 88 20.48 7.69 26.48
N ARG A 89 20.35 6.35 26.50
CA ARG A 89 19.18 5.63 25.98
C ARG A 89 17.97 6.06 26.80
N LYS A 90 17.08 6.88 26.22
CA LYS A 90 15.82 7.22 26.87
C LYS A 90 14.84 6.06 26.74
N MET A 91 14.08 5.84 27.81
CA MET A 91 13.01 4.85 27.86
C MET A 91 11.93 5.23 26.85
N HIS A 92 11.52 4.27 26.03
CA HIS A 92 10.36 4.43 25.16
C HIS A 92 9.13 4.30 26.04
N ILE A 93 8.45 5.42 26.29
CA ILE A 93 7.32 5.46 27.24
C ILE A 93 6.08 4.78 26.65
N GLU A 94 5.94 4.80 25.32
CA GLU A 94 4.80 4.22 24.62
C GLU A 94 5.26 3.47 23.36
N LYS A 95 4.49 2.45 22.97
CA LYS A 95 4.76 1.66 21.76
C LYS A 95 4.61 2.53 20.52
N TRP A 96 5.47 2.30 19.52
CA TRP A 96 5.42 3.05 18.27
C TRP A 96 4.05 2.95 17.58
N ASP A 97 3.44 1.76 17.61
CA ASP A 97 2.13 1.52 17.00
C ASP A 97 1.03 2.43 17.57
N ARG A 98 1.06 2.70 18.89
CA ARG A 98 0.15 3.66 19.53
C ARG A 98 0.40 5.10 19.09
N LEU A 99 1.66 5.47 18.85
CA LEU A 99 1.97 6.80 18.30
C LEU A 99 1.49 6.96 16.86
N CYS A 100 1.34 5.86 16.11
CA CYS A 100 0.80 5.86 14.76
C CYS A 100 -0.73 6.05 14.71
N ASP A 101 -1.44 5.79 15.82
CA ASP A 101 -2.88 6.01 15.88
C ASP A 101 -3.22 7.50 15.65
N SER A 102 -4.47 7.74 15.24
CA SER A 102 -4.95 9.11 15.00
C SER A 102 -4.99 9.90 16.31
N LYS A 103 -4.90 11.23 16.23
CA LYS A 103 -5.04 12.11 17.40
C LYS A 103 -6.38 11.89 18.12
N SER A 104 -7.44 11.59 17.38
CA SER A 104 -8.76 11.22 17.92
C SER A 104 -8.76 9.92 18.74
N ARG A 105 -7.79 9.03 18.51
CA ARG A 105 -7.61 7.76 19.24
C ARG A 105 -6.46 7.82 20.25
N GLY A 106 -5.98 9.02 20.57
CA GLY A 106 -4.89 9.24 21.54
C GLY A 106 -3.47 9.03 21.00
N GLY A 107 -3.31 8.82 19.70
CA GLY A 107 -1.99 8.73 19.06
C GLY A 107 -1.47 10.08 18.55
N LEU A 108 -0.30 10.07 17.92
CA LEU A 108 0.31 11.27 17.33
C LEU A 108 0.10 11.35 15.81
N GLY A 109 -0.49 10.35 15.18
CA GLY A 109 -0.68 10.29 13.74
C GLY A 109 0.63 10.10 12.96
N TYR A 110 1.59 9.37 13.55
CA TYR A 110 2.74 8.90 12.78
C TYR A 110 2.33 7.82 11.76
N ARG A 111 3.13 7.65 10.72
CA ARG A 111 2.86 6.65 9.70
C ARG A 111 3.44 5.31 10.12
N ASP A 112 2.59 4.30 10.24
CA ASP A 112 3.06 2.92 10.16
C ASP A 112 3.54 2.66 8.72
N LEU A 113 4.83 2.39 8.57
CA LEU A 113 5.45 2.16 7.28
C LEU A 113 4.88 0.97 6.53
N LYS A 114 4.48 -0.11 7.23
CA LYS A 114 3.94 -1.31 6.57
C LYS A 114 2.54 -1.04 6.04
N ALA A 115 1.67 -0.46 6.88
CA ALA A 115 0.34 -0.03 6.44
C ALA A 115 0.41 1.01 5.32
N PHE A 116 1.32 1.97 5.42
CA PHE A 116 1.52 3.00 4.41
C PHE A 116 2.06 2.42 3.08
N ASN A 117 2.95 1.43 3.14
CA ASN A 117 3.43 0.70 1.96
C ASN A 117 2.29 -0.03 1.24
N MET A 118 1.46 -0.76 1.99
CA MET A 118 0.25 -1.40 1.46
C MET A 118 -0.67 -0.39 0.79
N ALA A 119 -0.97 0.71 1.46
CA ALA A 119 -1.87 1.74 0.95
C ALA A 119 -1.34 2.40 -0.34
N LEU A 120 -0.04 2.66 -0.44
CA LEU A 120 0.57 3.23 -1.66
C LEU A 120 0.56 2.24 -2.82
N LEU A 121 0.81 0.96 -2.56
CA LEU A 121 0.75 -0.07 -3.60
C LEU A 121 -0.69 -0.35 -4.04
N ALA A 122 -1.65 -0.34 -3.11
CA ALA A 122 -3.07 -0.39 -3.43
C ALA A 122 -3.49 0.83 -4.27
N LYS A 123 -2.95 2.03 -3.99
CA LYS A 123 -3.17 3.21 -4.84
C LYS A 123 -2.64 3.01 -6.26
N GLN A 124 -1.48 2.35 -6.44
CA GLN A 124 -0.98 2.02 -7.78
C GLN A 124 -1.87 1.00 -8.49
N ALA A 125 -2.27 -0.07 -7.79
CA ALA A 125 -3.20 -1.06 -8.30
C ALA A 125 -4.55 -0.42 -8.73
N TRP A 126 -5.07 0.51 -7.93
CA TRP A 126 -6.28 1.26 -8.26
C TRP A 126 -6.11 2.12 -9.50
N ARG A 127 -4.93 2.73 -9.69
CA ARG A 127 -4.63 3.50 -10.90
C ARG A 127 -4.62 2.63 -12.16
N ILE A 128 -4.12 1.40 -12.07
CA ILE A 128 -4.15 0.44 -13.17
C ILE A 128 -5.60 0.09 -13.54
N LEU A 129 -6.44 -0.15 -12.54
CA LEU A 129 -7.88 -0.40 -12.73
C LEU A 129 -8.63 0.79 -13.33
N SER A 130 -8.34 2.01 -12.84
CA SER A 130 -9.09 3.21 -13.20
C SER A 130 -8.69 3.80 -14.55
N TYR A 131 -7.46 3.54 -15.01
CA TYR A 131 -6.89 4.13 -16.23
C TYR A 131 -6.27 3.05 -17.12
N PRO A 132 -7.10 2.21 -17.77
CA PRO A 132 -6.63 1.11 -18.62
C PRO A 132 -5.81 1.59 -19.83
N ASP A 133 -6.14 2.76 -20.37
CA ASP A 133 -5.48 3.31 -21.57
C ASP A 133 -4.14 3.99 -21.29
N SER A 134 -3.77 4.15 -20.01
CA SER A 134 -2.49 4.76 -19.68
C SER A 134 -1.32 3.91 -20.20
N LEU A 135 -0.25 4.55 -20.66
CA LEU A 135 0.93 3.85 -21.20
C LEU A 135 1.45 2.77 -20.23
N LEU A 136 1.51 3.10 -18.94
CA LEU A 136 1.91 2.17 -17.90
C LEU A 136 1.01 0.94 -17.88
N THR A 137 -0.32 1.14 -17.82
CA THR A 137 -1.27 0.02 -17.78
C THR A 137 -1.17 -0.84 -19.02
N ARG A 138 -1.10 -0.24 -20.23
CA ARG A 138 -0.95 -0.96 -21.50
C ARG A 138 0.32 -1.82 -21.55
N VAL A 139 1.44 -1.31 -21.03
CA VAL A 139 2.71 -2.06 -20.93
C VAL A 139 2.60 -3.20 -19.92
N LEU A 140 1.89 -3.00 -18.80
CA LEU A 140 1.69 -4.05 -17.81
C LEU A 140 0.74 -5.15 -18.32
N ILE A 141 -0.34 -4.77 -19.02
CA ILE A 141 -1.26 -5.70 -19.69
C ILE A 141 -0.46 -6.61 -20.62
N SER A 142 0.27 -6.02 -21.59
CA SER A 142 0.99 -6.81 -22.60
C SER A 142 2.06 -7.73 -22.01
N LYS A 143 2.68 -7.32 -20.90
CA LYS A 143 3.76 -8.08 -20.27
C LYS A 143 3.30 -9.16 -19.30
N TYR A 144 2.27 -8.88 -18.50
CA TYR A 144 1.93 -9.70 -17.33
C TYR A 144 0.56 -10.36 -17.39
N PHE A 145 -0.41 -9.78 -18.09
CA PHE A 145 -1.78 -10.30 -18.16
C PHE A 145 -2.44 -10.00 -19.52
N PRO A 146 -1.88 -10.50 -20.64
CA PRO A 146 -2.39 -10.17 -21.98
C PRO A 146 -3.76 -10.81 -22.29
N HIS A 147 -4.15 -11.84 -21.55
CA HIS A 147 -5.37 -12.62 -21.78
C HIS A 147 -6.27 -12.71 -20.54
N SER A 148 -6.05 -11.86 -19.53
CA SER A 148 -6.87 -11.83 -18.32
C SER A 148 -7.09 -10.39 -17.86
N THR A 149 -7.93 -10.20 -16.84
CA THR A 149 -8.09 -8.89 -16.21
C THR A 149 -6.96 -8.64 -15.20
N PHE A 150 -6.79 -7.39 -14.79
CA PHE A 150 -5.86 -7.05 -13.70
C PHE A 150 -6.26 -7.72 -12.37
N LEU A 151 -7.56 -7.87 -12.11
CA LEU A 151 -8.06 -8.52 -10.90
C LEU A 151 -7.69 -10.00 -10.86
N ASP A 152 -7.75 -10.67 -12.01
CA ASP A 152 -7.46 -12.11 -12.14
C ASP A 152 -5.99 -12.43 -12.42
N ALA A 153 -5.14 -11.41 -12.58
CA ALA A 153 -3.75 -11.61 -12.96
C ALA A 153 -2.97 -12.45 -11.93
N PHE A 154 -2.24 -13.48 -12.36
CA PHE A 154 -1.48 -14.32 -11.44
C PHE A 154 -0.02 -13.85 -11.29
N THR A 155 0.62 -14.21 -10.19
CA THR A 155 2.06 -13.99 -10.02
C THR A 155 2.83 -15.13 -10.66
N SER A 156 3.54 -14.87 -11.76
CA SER A 156 4.51 -15.84 -12.28
C SER A 156 5.80 -15.88 -11.44
N SER A 157 6.51 -17.01 -11.49
CA SER A 157 7.85 -17.17 -10.88
C SER A 157 8.89 -16.19 -11.46
N THR A 158 8.64 -15.68 -12.67
CA THR A 158 9.46 -14.69 -13.39
C THR A 158 9.01 -13.24 -13.19
N GLY A 159 7.94 -13.00 -12.42
CA GLY A 159 7.40 -11.67 -12.14
C GLY A 159 8.44 -10.74 -11.51
N SER A 160 8.51 -9.49 -12.00
CA SER A 160 9.40 -8.49 -11.43
C SER A 160 8.99 -8.16 -9.99
N TRP A 161 9.92 -7.65 -9.18
CA TRP A 161 9.59 -7.25 -7.82
C TRP A 161 8.52 -6.15 -7.80
N ILE A 162 8.56 -5.19 -8.72
CA ILE A 162 7.52 -4.16 -8.86
C ILE A 162 6.16 -4.81 -9.12
N TRP A 163 6.08 -5.74 -10.08
CA TRP A 163 4.83 -6.42 -10.41
C TRP A 163 4.24 -7.16 -9.20
N ARG A 164 5.06 -7.95 -8.49
CA ARG A 164 4.64 -8.62 -7.25
C ARG A 164 4.16 -7.64 -6.18
N SER A 165 4.79 -6.47 -6.11
CA SER A 165 4.42 -5.43 -5.15
C SER A 165 3.07 -4.80 -5.50
N ILE A 166 2.80 -4.57 -6.79
CA ILE A 166 1.50 -4.11 -7.27
C ILE A 166 0.41 -5.14 -6.97
N LEU A 167 0.68 -6.43 -7.21
CA LEU A 167 -0.26 -7.51 -6.90
C LEU A 167 -0.58 -7.59 -5.41
N TRP A 168 0.40 -7.37 -4.53
CA TRP A 168 0.13 -7.26 -3.09
C TRP A 168 -0.81 -6.11 -2.73
N GLY A 169 -0.68 -4.96 -3.42
CA GLY A 169 -1.62 -3.84 -3.28
C GLY A 169 -3.01 -4.16 -3.83
N ARG A 170 -3.10 -4.89 -4.95
CA ARG A 170 -4.36 -5.37 -5.52
C ARG A 170 -5.07 -6.33 -4.59
N ASP A 171 -4.36 -7.27 -3.97
CA ASP A 171 -4.96 -8.24 -3.05
C ASP A 171 -5.60 -7.53 -1.84
N LEU A 172 -4.99 -6.43 -1.36
CA LEU A 172 -5.64 -5.56 -0.37
C LEU A 172 -6.91 -4.91 -0.91
N LEU A 173 -6.90 -4.40 -2.15
CA LEU A 173 -8.10 -3.83 -2.75
C LEU A 173 -9.24 -4.84 -2.81
N LEU A 174 -8.98 -6.08 -3.24
CA LEU A 174 -9.98 -7.15 -3.35
C LEU A 174 -10.74 -7.40 -2.03
N THR A 175 -10.14 -7.12 -0.87
CA THR A 175 -10.83 -7.25 0.43
C THR A 175 -11.96 -6.23 0.65
N GLY A 176 -11.95 -5.11 -0.08
CA GLY A 176 -12.91 -4.02 0.06
C GLY A 176 -13.55 -3.53 -1.24
N LEU A 177 -13.19 -4.12 -2.39
CA LEU A 177 -13.78 -3.78 -3.67
C LEU A 177 -15.20 -4.31 -3.78
N LYS A 178 -16.07 -3.47 -4.32
CA LYS A 178 -17.43 -3.83 -4.68
C LYS A 178 -17.84 -3.12 -5.95
N TRP A 179 -18.70 -3.77 -6.71
CA TRP A 179 -19.40 -3.18 -7.82
C TRP A 179 -20.38 -2.12 -7.32
N ARG A 180 -20.41 -1.01 -8.05
CA ARG A 180 -21.52 -0.07 -7.99
C ARG A 180 -22.47 -0.48 -9.12
N ILE A 181 -23.67 -0.89 -8.75
CA ILE A 181 -24.69 -1.30 -9.71
C ILE A 181 -25.06 -0.08 -10.56
N SER A 182 -25.04 -0.27 -11.88
CA SER A 182 -25.63 0.64 -12.85
C SER A 182 -26.75 -0.11 -13.56
N ASP A 183 -26.51 -0.64 -14.76
CA ASP A 183 -27.47 -1.49 -15.49
C ASP A 183 -27.43 -2.97 -15.05
N GLY A 184 -26.40 -3.38 -14.33
CA GLY A 184 -26.25 -4.75 -13.81
C GLY A 184 -25.91 -5.81 -14.86
N LYS A 185 -25.75 -5.47 -16.14
CA LYS A 185 -25.65 -6.44 -17.26
C LYS A 185 -24.37 -7.27 -17.23
N ILE A 186 -23.30 -6.70 -16.68
CA ILE A 186 -21.98 -7.34 -16.61
C ILE A 186 -21.69 -7.97 -15.24
N ILE A 187 -22.56 -7.75 -14.24
CA ILE A 187 -22.34 -8.17 -12.85
C ILE A 187 -23.06 -9.48 -12.63
N ASN A 188 -22.33 -10.52 -12.23
CA ASN A 188 -22.91 -11.81 -11.88
C ASN A 188 -23.50 -11.74 -10.47
N VAL A 189 -24.72 -12.25 -10.29
CA VAL A 189 -25.41 -12.20 -8.99
C VAL A 189 -24.61 -12.93 -7.92
N TRP A 190 -24.04 -14.08 -8.25
CA TRP A 190 -23.49 -15.01 -7.25
C TRP A 190 -21.99 -14.85 -7.00
N THR A 191 -21.21 -14.46 -8.00
CA THR A 191 -19.74 -14.45 -7.94
C THR A 191 -19.16 -13.05 -7.74
N ASP A 192 -19.82 -12.00 -8.24
CA ASP A 192 -19.31 -10.64 -8.15
C ASP A 192 -19.71 -9.97 -6.82
N PRO A 193 -18.82 -9.19 -6.18
CA PRO A 193 -19.11 -8.48 -4.95
C PRO A 193 -19.95 -7.22 -5.24
N TRP A 194 -21.26 -7.23 -5.05
CA TRP A 194 -22.14 -6.08 -5.37
C TRP A 194 -23.13 -5.68 -4.26
N ILE A 195 -23.27 -6.48 -3.20
CA ILE A 195 -24.22 -6.23 -2.09
C ILE A 195 -23.50 -5.54 -0.92
N PRO A 196 -23.98 -4.40 -0.40
CA PRO A 196 -23.40 -3.72 0.75
C PRO A 196 -23.83 -4.38 2.08
N ARG A 197 -23.55 -5.67 2.27
CA ARG A 197 -23.79 -6.40 3.53
C ARG A 197 -22.50 -6.90 4.17
N ASN A 198 -22.58 -7.18 5.47
CA ASN A 198 -21.44 -7.24 6.39
C ASN A 198 -20.52 -8.47 6.29
N ASN A 199 -20.48 -9.19 5.15
CA ASN A 199 -19.51 -10.27 4.95
C ASN A 199 -19.44 -10.71 3.47
N GLY A 200 -18.39 -10.31 2.77
CA GLY A 200 -18.01 -10.84 1.45
C GLY A 200 -18.69 -10.19 0.24
N PHE A 201 -19.60 -9.24 0.43
CA PHE A 201 -20.31 -8.49 -0.61
C PHE A 201 -21.09 -9.33 -1.65
N THR A 202 -21.19 -10.64 -1.47
CA THR A 202 -21.92 -11.57 -2.32
C THR A 202 -23.12 -12.17 -1.59
N PRO A 203 -24.18 -12.59 -2.31
CA PRO A 203 -25.28 -13.33 -1.70
C PRO A 203 -24.80 -14.65 -1.11
N LYS A 204 -25.26 -14.99 0.10
CA LYS A 204 -25.04 -16.31 0.72
C LYS A 204 -26.33 -17.12 0.63
N SER A 205 -26.60 -17.71 -0.53
CA SER A 205 -27.71 -18.67 -0.69
C SER A 205 -27.16 -20.05 -1.03
N ILE A 206 -27.53 -21.06 -0.24
CA ILE A 206 -27.09 -22.46 -0.39
C ILE A 206 -27.95 -23.20 -1.44
N GLN A 207 -29.11 -22.63 -1.83
CA GLN A 207 -30.15 -23.36 -2.57
C GLN A 207 -30.34 -22.96 -4.05
N MET A 208 -29.57 -22.02 -4.61
CA MET A 208 -29.83 -21.51 -5.98
C MET A 208 -28.58 -21.33 -6.87
N GLN A 209 -27.63 -22.28 -6.83
CA GLN A 209 -26.57 -22.38 -7.85
C GLN A 209 -27.06 -23.02 -9.17
N ASN A 210 -28.37 -23.06 -9.44
CA ASN A 210 -28.91 -23.64 -10.67
C ASN A 210 -28.80 -22.71 -11.89
N ASN A 211 -28.56 -21.41 -11.67
CA ASN A 211 -28.33 -20.44 -12.74
C ASN A 211 -27.12 -19.55 -12.39
N LEU A 212 -25.91 -20.06 -12.68
CA LEU A 212 -24.64 -19.37 -12.43
C LEU A 212 -24.47 -18.12 -13.32
N ASP A 213 -25.19 -18.04 -14.44
CA ASP A 213 -25.09 -16.95 -15.40
C ASP A 213 -26.04 -15.78 -15.10
N LEU A 214 -26.84 -15.88 -14.03
CA LEU A 214 -27.78 -14.84 -13.60
C LEU A 214 -27.06 -13.50 -13.37
N LYS A 215 -27.51 -12.46 -14.06
CA LYS A 215 -26.97 -11.10 -13.96
C LYS A 215 -27.79 -10.26 -13.01
N VAL A 216 -27.16 -9.23 -12.43
CA VAL A 216 -27.87 -8.26 -11.57
C VAL A 216 -28.96 -7.53 -12.36
N ALA A 217 -28.78 -7.34 -13.68
CA ALA A 217 -29.82 -6.81 -14.57
C ALA A 217 -31.12 -7.62 -14.51
N ASP A 218 -31.04 -8.94 -14.38
CA ASP A 218 -32.21 -9.83 -14.33
C ASP A 218 -33.02 -9.67 -13.03
N LEU A 219 -32.46 -8.94 -12.05
CA LEU A 219 -33.10 -8.61 -10.78
C LEU A 219 -33.68 -7.19 -10.74
N ILE A 220 -33.46 -6.39 -11.79
CA ILE A 220 -33.91 -4.99 -11.88
C ILE A 220 -35.10 -4.95 -12.84
N ASP A 221 -36.21 -4.39 -12.39
CA ASP A 221 -37.33 -4.08 -13.26
C ASP A 221 -37.00 -2.84 -14.12
N GLU A 222 -37.05 -2.99 -15.45
CA GLU A 222 -36.65 -1.93 -16.40
C GLU A 222 -37.58 -0.72 -16.39
N GLU A 223 -38.86 -0.88 -16.05
CA GLU A 223 -39.84 0.22 -16.05
C GLU A 223 -39.76 1.05 -14.77
N THR A 224 -39.47 0.39 -13.65
CA THR A 224 -39.49 1.01 -12.32
C THR A 224 -38.09 1.33 -11.77
N HIS A 225 -37.04 0.78 -12.38
CA HIS A 225 -35.65 0.83 -11.89
C HIS A 225 -35.52 0.36 -10.43
N THR A 226 -36.39 -0.55 -9.99
CA THR A 226 -36.37 -1.19 -8.67
C THR A 226 -35.99 -2.65 -8.80
#